data_AF-A0A7W1I1E8-F1
#
_entry.id   AF-A0A7W1I1E8-F1
#
_cell.length_a   1.000
_cell.length_b   1.000
_cell.length_c   1.000
_cell.angle_alpha   90.00
_cell.angle_beta   90.00
_cell.angle_gamma   90.00
#
_symmetry.space_group_name_H-M   'P 1'
#
loop_
_entity.id
_entity.type
_entity.pdbx_description
1 polymer ?
#
loop_
_entity_poly.entity_id
_entity_poly.type
_entity_poly.pdbx_seq_one_letter_code
_entity_poly.pdbx_strand_id
1 'polypeptide(L)' 'MKPDWRPFCSERCKLADLGRWLSGDYRVAGDALPSADDEGGPDDV' A
#
# COMPACT_ATOMS: atom_id res chain seq x y z
N MET A 1 -7.90 -6.53 28.60
CA MET A 1 -7.06 -6.77 27.41
C MET A 1 -6.12 -7.93 27.76
N LYS A 2 -6.26 -9.11 27.12
CA LYS A 2 -5.41 -10.27 27.44
C LYS A 2 -4.04 -10.12 26.77
N PRO A 3 -2.91 -10.48 27.42
CA PRO A 3 -1.57 -10.34 26.86
C PRO A 3 -1.41 -11.06 25.51
N ASP A 4 -2.06 -12.21 25.33
CA ASP A 4 -1.97 -13.04 24.11
C ASP A 4 -2.47 -12.34 22.84
N TRP A 5 -3.29 -11.29 22.99
CA TRP A 5 -3.84 -10.56 21.85
C TRP A 5 -3.01 -9.36 21.45
N ARG A 6 -2.05 -8.92 22.27
CA ARG A 6 -1.17 -7.80 21.91
C ARG A 6 -0.39 -8.17 20.64
N PRO A 7 -0.27 -7.24 19.68
CA PRO A 7 -0.55 -5.79 19.76
C PRO A 7 -2.03 -5.39 19.62
N PHE A 8 -2.94 -6.33 19.38
CA PHE A 8 -4.35 -6.08 19.15
C PHE A 8 -5.20 -6.13 20.43
N CYS A 9 -6.43 -5.62 20.30
CA CYS A 9 -7.43 -5.61 21.37
C CYS A 9 -8.08 -7.00 21.60
N SER A 10 -8.16 -7.83 20.54
CA SER A 10 -8.89 -9.10 20.46
C SER A 10 -8.56 -9.84 19.16
N GLU A 11 -9.00 -11.09 19.03
CA GLU A 11 -8.95 -11.86 17.78
C GLU A 11 -9.65 -11.14 16.61
N ARG A 12 -10.83 -10.57 16.87
CA ARG A 12 -11.58 -9.78 15.86
C ARG A 12 -10.76 -8.60 15.35
N CYS A 13 -10.05 -7.89 16.22
CA CYS A 13 -9.15 -6.80 15.84
C CYS A 13 -8.01 -7.31 14.93
N LYS A 14 -7.41 -8.47 15.24
CA LYS A 14 -6.35 -9.10 14.44
C LYS A 14 -6.83 -9.50 13.03
N LEU A 15 -7.99 -10.16 12.95
CA LEU A 15 -8.55 -10.60 11.66
C LEU A 15 -8.98 -9.42 10.79
N ALA A 16 -9.54 -8.36 11.39
CA ALA A 16 -9.91 -7.16 10.66
C ALA A 16 -8.69 -6.44 10.07
N ASP A 17 -7.59 -6.35 10.80
CA ASP A 17 -6.34 -5.77 10.29
C ASP A 17 -5.80 -6.59 9.11
N LEU A 18 -5.74 -7.91 9.25
CA LEU A 18 -5.36 -8.82 8.16
C LEU A 18 -6.25 -8.64 6.92
N GLY A 19 -7.56 -8.48 7.10
CA GLY A 19 -8.49 -8.21 6.00
C GLY A 19 -8.12 -6.94 5.22
N ARG A 20 -7.80 -5.84 5.92
CA ARG A 20 -7.39 -4.56 5.29
C ARG A 20 -6.09 -4.70 4.51
N TRP A 21 -5.14 -5.48 5.03
CA TRP A 21 -3.90 -5.81 4.30
C TRP A 21 -4.19 -6.57 3.01
N LEU A 22 -5.00 -7.64 3.09
CA LEU A 22 -5.30 -8.48 1.93
C LEU A 22 -6.16 -7.77 0.87
N SER A 23 -7.04 -6.86 1.29
CA SER A 23 -7.84 -6.02 0.37
C SER A 23 -7.01 -4.92 -0.31
N GLY A 24 -5.78 -4.67 0.16
CA GLY A 24 -4.95 -3.56 -0.35
C GLY A 24 -5.39 -2.18 0.15
N ASP A 25 -6.21 -2.12 1.21
CA ASP A 25 -6.61 -0.86 1.85
C ASP A 25 -5.38 -0.14 2.43
N TYR A 26 -4.41 -0.93 2.92
CA TYR A 26 -3.10 -0.45 3.30
C TYR A 26 -2.15 -0.55 2.11
N ARG A 27 -1.80 0.61 1.56
CA ARG A 27 -0.83 0.74 0.48
C ARG A 27 -0.08 2.05 0.64
N VAL A 28 1.19 2.03 0.24
CA VAL A 28 2.02 3.23 0.16
C VAL A 28 1.96 3.72 -1.28
N ALA A 29 1.70 5.01 -1.48
CA ALA A 29 1.76 5.60 -2.82
C ALA A 29 3.19 5.45 -3.35
N GLY A 30 3.34 4.86 -4.53
CA GLY A 30 4.60 4.83 -5.26
C GLY A 30 4.82 6.14 -6.00
N ASP A 31 6.05 6.34 -6.47
CA ASP A 31 6.36 7.44 -7.38
C ASP A 31 5.54 7.30 -8.68
N ALA A 32 5.26 8.44 -9.31
CA ALA A 32 4.66 8.42 -10.64
C ALA A 32 5.58 7.64 -11.58
N LEU A 33 5.02 6.68 -12.31
CA LEU A 33 5.75 6.05 -13.39
C LEU A 33 6.02 7.12 -14.46
N PRO A 34 7.21 7.08 -15.13
CA PRO A 34 7.44 7.93 -16.28
C PRO A 34 6.34 7.68 -17.32
N SER A 35 5.73 8.75 -17.80
CA SER A 35 4.66 8.66 -18.80
C SER A 35 5.25 8.14 -20.11
N ALA A 36 4.50 7.33 -20.86
CA ALA A 36 4.92 6.85 -22.18
C ALA A 36 5.12 7.98 -23.22
N ASP A 37 4.72 9.20 -22.87
CA ASP A 37 4.87 10.41 -23.68
C ASP A 37 6.17 11.18 -23.41
N ASP A 38 7.03 10.70 -22.49
CA ASP A 38 8.40 11.22 -22.26
C ASP A 38 9.43 10.65 -23.28
N GLU A 39 9.02 10.40 -24.53
CA GLU A 39 9.96 10.25 -25.64
C GLU A 39 10.30 11.65 -26.15
N GLY A 40 11.33 12.24 -25.54
CA GLY A 40 11.94 13.48 -26.02
C GLY A 40 12.22 13.40 -27.51
N GLY A 41 11.45 14.15 -28.30
CA GLY A 41 11.69 14.33 -29.72
C GLY A 41 13.12 14.85 -29.93
N PRO A 42 13.83 14.40 -30.98
CA PRO A 42 15.16 14.93 -31.26
C PRO A 42 15.04 16.39 -31.68
N ASP A 43 15.58 17.30 -30.86
CA ASP A 43 15.82 18.70 -31.23
C ASP A 43 16.84 18.78 -32.39
N ASP A 44 16.37 19.40 -33.48
CA ASP A 44 17.01 20.08 -34.62
C ASP A 44 18.50 19.83 -35.01
N VAL A 45 18.69 19.55 -36.33
CA VAL A 45 19.82 20.03 -37.16
C VAL A 45 19.35 21.18 -38.04
#